data_AF-A0A7V3DY94-F1
#
_entry.id   AF-A0A7V3DY94-F1
#
_cell.length_a   1.000
_cell.length_b   1.000
_cell.length_c   1.000
_cell.angle_alpha   90.00
_cell.angle_beta   90.00
_cell.angle_gamma   90.00
#
_symmetry.space_group_name_H-M   'P 1'
#
loop_
_entity.id
_entity.type
_entity.pdbx_description
1 polymer ?
#
loop_
_entity_poly.entity_id
_entity_poly.type
_entity_poly.pdbx_seq_one_letter_code
_entity_poly.pdbx_strand_id
1 'polypeptide(L)'
;MKCLMPIFLLLTATAYSTDVYMKTDGNDSNAGDSWANAVATLAGACAKITANGTHNIYIKQGTYNNSPAATLSYYSTTIQGGYEGSGTPGAFTLAATNTILDAGNNNRILTVTYGGSGRDLTIKGLTFRNGKVTATAAGGGAAIYQSNTNTIAWTIDNCNFENNSFETNTGAASGGAIYIQQALGTDSLISNCRFTSNSLNNTGTASGADGFGGALRVNAGNWARALTVRDCVFSGNSVTLAGSRTAQGGAICFISSGQLTVERCSFTDNSLTGLSGSTANWQGGAIYRQVAYNTNGSQNWTARNCYFYNNTIGASTGGTRTGAAVTHVATGTPNTYTTSCSLIHCTFDANDDDVNCVFLGNPVDNGTQAHAVTNCIFSNNQYGVSAPAGVRVNIDYPLWHNNSAGNTGGLGTFTITPASPATGNPQYVVSGGYAIGITSPAIDAGTATGAAADDIQGGIRPFDEATVANTGDGGTSFYDIGCDEYGVVPAQVSSFSVE
;
A
#
# COMPACT_ATOMS: atom_id res chain seq x y z
N MET A 1 -12.88 -71.90 -29.03
CA MET A 1 -13.13 -70.91 -27.96
C MET A 1 -11.93 -69.98 -27.86
N LYS A 2 -12.04 -68.73 -28.31
CA LYS A 2 -11.00 -67.71 -28.12
C LYS A 2 -11.30 -67.03 -26.77
N CYS A 3 -10.43 -67.26 -25.80
CA CYS A 3 -10.55 -66.68 -24.46
C CYS A 3 -10.12 -65.20 -24.56
N LEU A 4 -11.06 -64.26 -24.42
CA LEU A 4 -10.77 -62.84 -24.30
C LEU A 4 -10.14 -62.60 -22.92
N MET A 5 -8.87 -62.22 -22.91
CA MET A 5 -8.17 -61.79 -21.70
C MET A 5 -8.51 -60.30 -21.46
N PRO A 6 -9.14 -59.93 -20.34
CA PRO A 6 -9.46 -58.54 -20.08
C PRO A 6 -8.17 -57.76 -19.79
N ILE A 7 -7.84 -56.80 -20.66
CA ILE A 7 -6.86 -55.75 -20.37
C ILE A 7 -7.47 -54.88 -19.28
N PHE A 8 -7.02 -55.08 -18.04
CA PHE A 8 -7.25 -54.14 -16.95
C PHE A 8 -6.36 -52.91 -17.18
N LEU A 9 -6.94 -51.87 -17.78
CA LEU A 9 -6.32 -50.56 -17.85
C LEU A 9 -6.34 -49.97 -16.43
N LEU A 10 -5.24 -50.14 -15.69
CA LEU A 10 -5.05 -49.53 -14.38
C LEU A 10 -4.88 -48.02 -14.59
N LEU A 11 -6.00 -47.28 -14.55
CA LEU A 11 -5.97 -45.82 -14.50
C LEU A 11 -5.48 -45.42 -13.11
N THR A 12 -4.18 -45.19 -12.97
CA THR A 12 -3.63 -44.52 -11.80
C THR A 12 -4.13 -43.07 -11.82
N ALA A 13 -5.22 -42.80 -11.11
CA ALA A 13 -5.58 -41.43 -10.80
C ALA A 13 -4.47 -40.87 -9.90
N THR A 14 -3.67 -39.95 -10.43
CA THR A 14 -2.74 -39.17 -9.63
C THR A 14 -3.57 -38.36 -8.63
N ALA A 15 -3.56 -38.78 -7.36
CA ALA A 15 -4.04 -37.95 -6.27
C ALA A 15 -3.08 -36.76 -6.18
N TYR A 16 -3.56 -35.57 -6.52
CA TYR A 16 -2.77 -34.33 -6.42
C TYR A 16 -2.77 -33.85 -4.98
N SER A 17 -1.60 -33.46 -4.49
CA SER A 17 -1.48 -32.95 -3.13
C SER A 17 -2.11 -31.56 -3.04
N THR A 18 -3.00 -31.35 -2.06
CA THR A 18 -3.47 -30.02 -1.67
C THR A 18 -2.36 -29.19 -1.02
N ASP A 19 -1.29 -29.86 -0.58
CA ASP A 19 -0.18 -29.28 0.15
C ASP A 19 1.12 -29.49 -0.63
N VAL A 20 1.82 -28.40 -0.95
CA VAL A 20 3.05 -28.42 -1.73
C VAL A 20 4.21 -27.93 -0.87
N TYR A 21 5.23 -28.77 -0.71
CA TYR A 21 6.42 -28.50 0.10
C TYR A 21 7.56 -28.01 -0.77
N MET A 22 8.22 -26.92 -0.37
CA MET A 22 9.32 -26.29 -1.10
C MET A 22 10.54 -26.05 -0.21
N LYS A 23 11.73 -26.44 -0.66
CA LYS A 23 13.01 -26.24 0.07
C LYS A 23 14.16 -25.93 -0.89
N THR A 24 15.19 -25.22 -0.42
CA THR A 24 16.32 -24.75 -1.27
C THR A 24 17.13 -25.87 -1.92
N ASP A 25 17.20 -27.05 -1.27
CA ASP A 25 17.82 -28.27 -1.76
C ASP A 25 16.78 -29.26 -2.35
N GLY A 26 15.59 -28.78 -2.72
CA GLY A 26 14.55 -29.57 -3.37
C GLY A 26 14.84 -29.86 -4.84
N ASN A 27 13.87 -30.47 -5.53
CA ASN A 27 13.93 -30.70 -6.97
C ASN A 27 12.53 -30.55 -7.57
N ASP A 28 12.34 -29.71 -8.59
CA ASP A 28 11.01 -29.47 -9.19
C ASP A 28 10.41 -30.70 -9.89
N SER A 29 11.22 -31.74 -10.13
CA SER A 29 10.76 -33.06 -10.59
C SER A 29 10.05 -33.85 -9.48
N ASN A 30 10.26 -33.50 -8.22
CA ASN A 30 9.61 -34.15 -7.07
C ASN A 30 8.10 -33.90 -7.06
N ALA A 31 7.35 -34.72 -6.31
CA ALA A 31 5.90 -34.54 -6.23
C ALA A 31 5.50 -33.32 -5.37
N GLY A 32 6.35 -32.91 -4.45
CA GLY A 32 6.08 -31.80 -3.53
C GLY A 32 5.15 -32.18 -2.39
N ASP A 33 4.92 -33.47 -2.09
CA ASP A 33 3.94 -33.95 -1.10
C ASP A 33 4.51 -34.12 0.33
N SER A 34 5.80 -33.84 0.53
CA SER A 34 6.47 -33.89 1.83
C SER A 34 7.79 -33.12 1.80
N TRP A 35 8.40 -32.84 2.95
CA TRP A 35 9.74 -32.23 3.01
C TRP A 35 10.84 -33.07 2.34
N ALA A 36 10.74 -34.40 2.40
CA ALA A 36 11.69 -35.30 1.75
C ALA A 36 11.58 -35.26 0.21
N ASN A 37 10.37 -35.01 -0.28
CA ASN A 37 10.01 -34.96 -1.70
C ASN A 37 9.63 -33.53 -2.12
N ALA A 38 10.25 -32.52 -1.53
CA ALA A 38 9.92 -31.12 -1.75
C ALA A 38 10.44 -30.61 -3.10
N VAL A 39 9.73 -29.68 -3.71
CA VAL A 39 10.18 -28.96 -4.91
C VAL A 39 11.24 -27.91 -4.56
N ALA A 40 11.98 -27.43 -5.56
CA ALA A 40 13.06 -26.46 -5.37
C ALA A 40 12.57 -25.01 -5.45
N THR A 41 11.59 -24.73 -6.32
CA THR A 41 11.20 -23.38 -6.71
C THR A 41 9.71 -23.10 -6.53
N LEU A 42 9.34 -21.82 -6.43
CA LEU A 42 7.93 -21.42 -6.39
C LEU A 42 7.23 -21.77 -7.70
N ALA A 43 7.92 -21.66 -8.84
CA ALA A 43 7.39 -22.10 -10.13
C ALA A 43 7.08 -23.61 -10.14
N GLY A 44 8.00 -24.42 -9.62
CA GLY A 44 7.80 -25.85 -9.40
C GLY A 44 6.60 -26.13 -8.50
N ALA A 45 6.43 -25.36 -7.43
CA ALA A 45 5.32 -25.51 -6.49
C ALA A 45 3.96 -25.17 -7.13
N CYS A 46 3.87 -24.01 -7.80
CA CYS A 46 2.67 -23.61 -8.53
C CYS A 46 2.28 -24.63 -9.61
N ALA A 47 3.26 -25.25 -10.29
CA ALA A 47 3.00 -26.27 -11.30
C ALA A 47 2.39 -27.57 -10.73
N LYS A 48 2.49 -27.83 -9.43
CA LYS A 48 1.81 -28.98 -8.77
C LYS A 48 0.34 -28.70 -8.48
N ILE A 49 -0.08 -27.44 -8.50
CA ILE A 49 -1.46 -27.04 -8.24
C ILE A 49 -2.26 -27.14 -9.55
N THR A 50 -2.90 -28.29 -9.77
CA THR A 50 -3.59 -28.62 -11.03
C THR A 50 -5.07 -28.94 -10.89
N ALA A 51 -5.61 -28.97 -9.67
CA ALA A 51 -6.97 -29.41 -9.37
C ALA A 51 -7.76 -28.34 -8.60
N ASN A 52 -9.08 -28.29 -8.80
CA ASN A 52 -9.96 -27.39 -8.05
C ASN A 52 -9.87 -27.66 -6.54
N GLY A 53 -9.76 -26.59 -5.76
CA GLY A 53 -9.70 -26.66 -4.30
C GLY A 53 -8.95 -25.50 -3.68
N THR A 54 -8.79 -25.61 -2.36
CA THR A 54 -7.88 -24.79 -1.56
C THR A 54 -6.55 -25.51 -1.44
N HIS A 55 -5.46 -24.79 -1.70
CA HIS A 55 -4.11 -25.34 -1.68
C HIS A 55 -3.19 -24.56 -0.76
N ASN A 56 -2.16 -25.22 -0.26
CA ASN A 56 -1.12 -24.62 0.55
C ASN A 56 0.24 -24.87 -0.09
N ILE A 57 1.07 -23.84 -0.15
CA ILE A 57 2.49 -23.95 -0.47
C ILE A 57 3.27 -23.62 0.80
N TYR A 58 3.94 -24.63 1.36
CA TYR A 58 4.78 -24.51 2.55
C TYR A 58 6.23 -24.36 2.14
N ILE A 59 6.84 -23.23 2.49
CA ILE A 59 8.20 -22.90 2.08
C ILE A 59 9.12 -22.94 3.29
N LYS A 60 10.15 -23.80 3.21
CA LYS A 60 11.19 -23.89 4.22
C LYS A 60 11.91 -22.55 4.38
N GLN A 61 12.41 -22.27 5.59
CA GLN A 61 13.33 -21.17 5.81
C GLN A 61 14.55 -21.29 4.88
N GLY A 62 15.00 -20.16 4.34
CA GLY A 62 16.12 -20.10 3.40
C GLY A 62 16.00 -18.98 2.37
N THR A 63 17.08 -18.80 1.61
CA THR A 63 17.12 -17.88 0.47
C THR A 63 17.09 -18.68 -0.83
N TYR A 64 16.09 -18.40 -1.66
CA TYR A 64 15.88 -19.02 -2.97
C TYR A 64 16.39 -18.06 -4.05
N ASN A 65 17.69 -18.19 -4.35
CA ASN A 65 18.38 -17.33 -5.29
C ASN A 65 17.94 -17.56 -6.73
N ASN A 66 17.90 -16.49 -7.52
CA ASN A 66 17.48 -16.51 -8.93
C ASN A 66 16.14 -17.22 -9.13
N SER A 67 15.20 -16.95 -8.23
CA SER A 67 13.86 -17.52 -8.25
C SER A 67 13.25 -17.35 -9.65
N PRO A 68 12.93 -18.44 -10.36
CA PRO A 68 12.31 -18.34 -11.67
C PRO A 68 10.91 -17.74 -11.54
N ALA A 69 10.42 -17.12 -12.62
CA ALA A 69 9.07 -16.59 -12.65
C ALA A 69 8.04 -17.71 -12.42
N ALA A 70 7.27 -17.59 -11.35
CA ALA A 70 6.15 -18.48 -11.06
C ALA A 70 4.86 -17.96 -11.70
N THR A 71 4.01 -18.88 -12.14
CA THR A 71 2.64 -18.58 -12.53
C THR A 71 1.70 -19.41 -11.67
N LEU A 72 0.90 -18.74 -10.84
CA LEU A 72 -0.18 -19.38 -10.11
C LEU A 72 -1.48 -19.20 -10.91
N SER A 73 -2.11 -20.32 -11.25
CA SER A 73 -3.32 -20.33 -12.06
C SER A 73 -4.48 -21.00 -11.33
N TYR A 74 -5.66 -20.39 -11.43
CA TYR A 74 -6.98 -21.02 -11.21
C TYR A 74 -7.33 -21.62 -9.84
N TYR A 75 -6.70 -21.29 -8.69
CA TYR A 75 -7.13 -21.88 -7.39
C TYR A 75 -7.01 -20.94 -6.18
N SER A 76 -7.75 -21.26 -5.11
CA SER A 76 -7.53 -20.60 -3.82
C SER A 76 -6.22 -21.15 -3.25
N THR A 77 -5.30 -20.28 -2.85
CA THR A 77 -3.95 -20.71 -2.47
C THR A 77 -3.39 -19.85 -1.34
N THR A 78 -2.82 -20.54 -0.35
CA THR A 78 -1.95 -19.93 0.67
C THR A 78 -0.51 -20.21 0.31
N ILE A 79 0.32 -19.18 0.23
CA ILE A 79 1.77 -19.29 0.05
C ILE A 79 2.43 -18.78 1.33
N GLN A 80 3.10 -19.65 2.07
CA GLN A 80 3.62 -19.31 3.39
C GLN A 80 5.07 -19.74 3.59
N GLY A 81 5.90 -18.78 4.03
CA GLY A 81 7.28 -19.00 4.46
C GLY A 81 7.42 -19.24 5.96
N GLY A 82 8.65 -19.53 6.38
CA GLY A 82 9.02 -19.63 7.78
C GLY A 82 9.07 -21.05 8.37
N TYR A 83 8.85 -22.09 7.57
CA TYR A 83 8.83 -23.48 8.05
C TYR A 83 10.22 -24.06 8.31
N GLU A 84 10.41 -24.80 9.40
CA GLU A 84 11.70 -25.44 9.72
C GLU A 84 12.11 -26.53 8.72
N GLY A 85 11.15 -27.11 7.99
CA GLY A 85 11.40 -28.13 6.97
C GLY A 85 11.40 -29.57 7.50
N SER A 86 10.65 -29.84 8.56
CA SER A 86 10.45 -31.18 9.13
C SER A 86 8.98 -31.37 9.56
N GLY A 87 8.50 -32.59 9.78
CA GLY A 87 7.10 -32.86 10.15
C GLY A 87 6.09 -32.62 9.02
N THR A 88 4.82 -32.41 9.38
CA THR A 88 3.70 -32.25 8.42
C THR A 88 2.76 -31.12 8.87
N PRO A 89 2.92 -29.86 8.44
CA PRO A 89 4.01 -29.21 7.70
C PRO A 89 5.19 -28.77 8.59
N GLY A 90 5.14 -29.11 9.89
CA GLY A 90 6.16 -28.77 10.87
C GLY A 90 5.88 -27.50 11.65
N ALA A 91 6.81 -27.17 12.54
CA ALA A 91 6.86 -25.87 13.17
C ALA A 91 7.21 -24.77 12.14
N PHE A 92 6.68 -23.57 12.37
CA PHE A 92 7.00 -22.39 11.58
C PHE A 92 7.13 -21.16 12.49
N THR A 93 7.89 -20.19 12.01
CA THR A 93 8.02 -18.88 12.65
C THR A 93 7.64 -17.80 11.64
N LEU A 94 6.60 -17.03 11.95
CA LEU A 94 6.09 -15.97 11.09
C LEU A 94 7.03 -14.75 11.13
N ALA A 95 8.05 -14.75 10.28
CA ALA A 95 8.93 -13.61 10.06
C ALA A 95 9.29 -13.53 8.58
N ALA A 96 9.07 -12.37 7.95
CA ALA A 96 9.33 -12.16 6.52
C ALA A 96 10.79 -12.47 6.11
N THR A 97 11.74 -12.28 7.04
CA THR A 97 13.17 -12.48 6.81
C THR A 97 13.60 -13.95 6.80
N ASN A 98 12.76 -14.87 7.28
CA ASN A 98 13.10 -16.29 7.36
C ASN A 98 13.08 -16.99 5.99
N THR A 99 12.26 -16.51 5.06
CA THR A 99 12.11 -17.10 3.72
C THR A 99 12.16 -16.01 2.66
N ILE A 100 13.19 -16.06 1.82
CA ILE A 100 13.47 -15.01 0.83
C ILE A 100 13.37 -15.61 -0.59
N LEU A 101 12.47 -15.05 -1.39
CA LEU A 101 12.36 -15.28 -2.83
C LEU A 101 13.09 -14.15 -3.56
N ASP A 102 14.31 -14.45 -4.02
CA ASP A 102 15.21 -13.48 -4.64
C ASP A 102 15.27 -13.72 -6.14
N ALA A 103 14.74 -12.79 -6.95
CA ALA A 103 14.74 -12.94 -8.41
C ALA A 103 16.10 -12.55 -9.07
N GLY A 104 17.07 -12.06 -8.29
CA GLY A 104 18.40 -11.72 -8.79
C GLY A 104 18.41 -10.63 -9.86
N ASN A 105 17.44 -9.72 -9.87
CA ASN A 105 17.22 -8.68 -10.89
C ASN A 105 16.91 -9.23 -12.29
N ASN A 106 16.37 -10.44 -12.40
CA ASN A 106 16.15 -11.08 -13.69
C ASN A 106 14.69 -11.15 -14.12
N ASN A 107 13.76 -11.38 -13.17
CA ASN A 107 12.39 -11.73 -13.51
C ASN A 107 11.38 -11.16 -12.51
N ARG A 108 10.12 -11.22 -12.92
CA ARG A 108 9.00 -11.21 -11.99
C ARG A 108 8.99 -12.48 -11.15
N ILE A 109 8.70 -12.38 -9.85
CA ILE A 109 8.67 -13.55 -8.96
C ILE A 109 7.37 -14.34 -9.12
N LEU A 110 6.21 -13.66 -9.06
CA LEU A 110 4.91 -14.30 -9.13
C LEU A 110 3.97 -13.58 -10.09
N THR A 111 3.45 -14.32 -11.06
CA THR A 111 2.29 -13.90 -11.85
C THR A 111 1.07 -14.68 -11.39
N VAL A 112 -0.03 -14.00 -11.16
CA VAL A 112 -1.29 -14.64 -10.79
C VAL A 112 -2.32 -14.43 -11.91
N THR A 113 -2.64 -15.53 -12.59
CA THR A 113 -3.55 -15.57 -13.74
C THR A 113 -4.81 -16.31 -13.33
N TYR A 114 -5.94 -15.61 -13.29
CA TYR A 114 -7.20 -16.21 -12.81
C TYR A 114 -8.30 -16.13 -13.86
N GLY A 115 -8.94 -17.27 -14.11
CA GLY A 115 -10.31 -17.34 -14.61
C GLY A 115 -11.25 -17.91 -13.54
N GLY A 116 -12.41 -17.27 -13.39
CA GLY A 116 -13.44 -17.65 -12.41
C GLY A 116 -13.46 -16.74 -11.17
N SER A 117 -14.65 -16.62 -10.57
CA SER A 117 -14.93 -15.90 -9.33
C SER A 117 -14.76 -16.79 -8.09
N GLY A 118 -14.61 -16.19 -6.92
CA GLY A 118 -14.67 -16.90 -5.62
C GLY A 118 -13.40 -17.67 -5.27
N ARG A 119 -12.24 -17.09 -5.57
CA ARG A 119 -10.93 -17.64 -5.23
C ARG A 119 -10.16 -16.61 -4.42
N ASP A 120 -9.36 -17.09 -3.46
CA ASP A 120 -8.61 -16.23 -2.54
C ASP A 120 -7.11 -16.51 -2.64
N LEU A 121 -6.31 -15.47 -2.50
CA LEU A 121 -4.86 -15.57 -2.41
C LEU A 121 -4.39 -15.06 -1.07
N THR A 122 -3.72 -15.93 -0.32
CA THR A 122 -3.06 -15.57 0.92
C THR A 122 -1.55 -15.73 0.78
N ILE A 123 -0.78 -14.70 1.13
CA ILE A 123 0.68 -14.71 1.10
C ILE A 123 1.19 -14.26 2.47
N LYS A 124 2.02 -15.09 3.13
CA LYS A 124 2.48 -14.83 4.51
C LYS A 124 3.95 -15.11 4.74
N GLY A 125 4.63 -14.23 5.49
CA GLY A 125 5.96 -14.54 6.03
C GLY A 125 7.05 -14.68 4.96
N LEU A 126 6.97 -13.90 3.89
CA LEU A 126 7.91 -13.96 2.76
C LEU A 126 8.56 -12.62 2.50
N THR A 127 9.83 -12.66 2.09
CA THR A 127 10.49 -11.54 1.42
C THR A 127 10.51 -11.78 -0.08
N PHE A 128 9.97 -10.84 -0.85
CA PHE A 128 10.09 -10.75 -2.31
C PHE A 128 11.10 -9.67 -2.64
N ARG A 129 12.24 -10.03 -3.23
CA ARG A 129 13.27 -9.04 -3.53
C ARG A 129 13.94 -9.19 -4.87
N ASN A 130 14.49 -8.08 -5.34
CA ASN A 130 15.21 -7.98 -6.61
C ASN A 130 14.39 -8.53 -7.79
N GLY A 131 13.06 -8.44 -7.72
CA GLY A 131 12.19 -8.68 -8.85
C GLY A 131 12.40 -7.59 -9.88
N LYS A 132 12.67 -7.96 -11.13
CA LYS A 132 12.88 -6.98 -12.20
C LYS A 132 12.09 -7.35 -13.44
N VAL A 133 11.34 -6.38 -13.94
CA VAL A 133 10.58 -6.48 -15.18
C VAL A 133 11.11 -5.42 -16.14
N THR A 134 11.29 -5.79 -17.40
CA THR A 134 11.64 -4.88 -18.49
C THR A 134 10.56 -4.87 -19.57
N ALA A 135 10.52 -3.81 -20.40
CA ALA A 135 9.49 -3.49 -21.40
C ALA A 135 8.94 -4.62 -22.30
N THR A 136 9.64 -5.75 -22.42
CA THR A 136 9.19 -6.91 -23.20
C THR A 136 8.08 -7.72 -22.52
N ALA A 137 7.93 -7.60 -21.21
CA ALA A 137 6.88 -8.28 -20.47
C ALA A 137 5.68 -7.33 -20.30
N ALA A 138 4.55 -7.68 -20.91
CA ALA A 138 3.29 -7.02 -20.59
C ALA A 138 2.99 -7.12 -19.09
N GLY A 139 2.44 -6.05 -18.53
CA GLY A 139 2.06 -5.99 -17.11
C GLY A 139 3.15 -5.43 -16.21
N GLY A 140 2.70 -4.65 -15.23
CA GLY A 140 3.51 -4.09 -14.14
C GLY A 140 3.91 -5.09 -13.05
N GLY A 141 4.26 -4.61 -11.86
CA GLY A 141 4.51 -5.44 -10.67
C GLY A 141 5.73 -6.34 -10.82
N ALA A 142 6.92 -5.86 -10.42
CA ALA A 142 8.14 -6.64 -10.60
C ALA A 142 8.32 -7.76 -9.56
N ALA A 143 7.64 -7.69 -8.42
CA ALA A 143 7.53 -8.82 -7.49
C ALA A 143 6.32 -9.68 -7.86
N ILE A 144 5.13 -9.05 -7.81
CA ILE A 144 3.85 -9.72 -8.02
C ILE A 144 3.03 -8.97 -9.04
N TYR A 145 2.57 -9.68 -10.06
CA TYR A 145 1.59 -9.17 -11.01
C TYR A 145 0.35 -10.03 -10.99
N GLN A 146 -0.79 -9.38 -10.91
CA GLN A 146 -2.08 -10.01 -11.03
C GLN A 146 -2.75 -9.48 -12.30
N SER A 147 -3.10 -10.41 -13.20
CA SER A 147 -3.80 -10.12 -14.46
C SER A 147 -5.11 -10.91 -14.52
N ASN A 148 -6.23 -10.27 -14.20
CA ASN A 148 -7.55 -10.89 -14.30
C ASN A 148 -8.64 -9.82 -14.37
N THR A 149 -9.88 -10.26 -14.58
CA THR A 149 -11.08 -9.41 -14.54
C THR A 149 -12.03 -9.77 -13.38
N ASN A 150 -11.76 -10.88 -12.67
CA ASN A 150 -12.67 -11.44 -11.66
C ASN A 150 -12.30 -11.00 -10.24
N THR A 151 -13.24 -11.00 -9.29
CA THR A 151 -12.98 -10.61 -7.89
C THR A 151 -12.22 -11.70 -7.12
N ILE A 152 -11.14 -11.31 -6.44
CA ILE A 152 -10.29 -12.19 -5.63
C ILE A 152 -9.95 -11.47 -4.35
N ALA A 153 -10.21 -12.08 -3.19
CA ALA A 153 -9.72 -11.53 -1.94
C ALA A 153 -8.21 -11.75 -1.87
N TRP A 154 -7.47 -10.65 -1.72
CA TRP A 154 -6.03 -10.68 -1.50
C TRP A 154 -5.76 -10.52 -0.01
N THR A 155 -5.01 -11.43 0.59
CA THR A 155 -4.44 -11.25 1.92
C THR A 155 -2.93 -11.35 1.82
N ILE A 156 -2.22 -10.25 2.01
CA ILE A 156 -0.75 -10.22 2.12
C ILE A 156 -0.41 -9.81 3.55
N ASP A 157 0.24 -10.69 4.29
CA ASP A 157 0.48 -10.48 5.72
C ASP A 157 1.94 -10.78 6.10
N ASN A 158 2.55 -9.90 6.88
CA ASN A 158 3.91 -10.08 7.40
C ASN A 158 4.93 -10.40 6.30
N CYS A 159 4.94 -9.60 5.23
CA CYS A 159 5.81 -9.77 4.07
C CYS A 159 6.68 -8.54 3.82
N ASN A 160 7.85 -8.76 3.22
CA ASN A 160 8.73 -7.70 2.75
C ASN A 160 8.77 -7.68 1.22
N PHE A 161 8.74 -6.48 0.65
CA PHE A 161 8.95 -6.21 -0.78
C PHE A 161 10.11 -5.24 -0.91
N GLU A 162 11.25 -5.74 -1.35
CA GLU A 162 12.52 -5.01 -1.30
C GLU A 162 13.17 -4.91 -2.68
N ASN A 163 13.55 -3.71 -3.11
CA ASN A 163 14.32 -3.49 -4.33
C ASN A 163 13.69 -4.12 -5.59
N ASN A 164 12.36 -4.15 -5.68
CA ASN A 164 11.69 -4.61 -6.89
C ASN A 164 11.54 -3.43 -7.85
N SER A 165 11.91 -3.65 -9.12
CA SER A 165 12.01 -2.58 -10.12
C SER A 165 11.28 -2.92 -11.42
N PHE A 166 10.38 -2.05 -11.87
CA PHE A 166 9.87 -2.10 -13.24
C PHE A 166 10.54 -1.02 -14.09
N GLU A 167 11.28 -1.44 -15.12
CA GLU A 167 11.94 -0.57 -16.09
C GLU A 167 11.26 -0.67 -17.46
N THR A 168 10.92 0.47 -18.06
CA THR A 168 10.48 0.50 -19.45
C THR A 168 10.93 1.78 -20.14
N ASN A 169 11.00 1.73 -21.46
CA ASN A 169 11.15 2.90 -22.32
C ASN A 169 9.94 3.09 -23.25
N THR A 170 8.90 2.27 -23.08
CA THR A 170 7.70 2.27 -23.91
C THR A 170 6.45 2.07 -23.06
N GLY A 171 5.40 2.82 -23.40
CA GLY A 171 4.08 2.69 -22.77
C GLY A 171 4.07 2.95 -21.26
N ALA A 172 2.91 2.74 -20.64
CA ALA A 172 2.70 2.99 -19.23
C ALA A 172 3.34 1.91 -18.36
N ALA A 173 3.97 2.32 -17.26
CA ALA A 173 4.53 1.45 -16.25
C ALA A 173 3.69 1.47 -14.97
N SER A 174 3.76 0.41 -14.16
CA SER A 174 2.78 0.17 -13.10
C SER A 174 3.32 -0.70 -11.97
N GLY A 175 3.30 -0.22 -10.73
CA GLY A 175 3.70 -1.00 -9.56
C GLY A 175 5.15 -1.47 -9.62
N GLY A 176 6.07 -0.81 -8.92
CA GLY A 176 7.44 -1.32 -8.86
C GLY A 176 7.52 -2.70 -8.20
N ALA A 177 6.78 -2.93 -7.11
CA ALA A 177 6.66 -4.25 -6.48
C ALA A 177 5.41 -5.01 -6.94
N ILE A 178 4.23 -4.45 -6.66
CA ILE A 178 2.95 -5.14 -6.86
C ILE A 178 2.10 -4.36 -7.84
N TYR A 179 1.54 -5.07 -8.82
CA TYR A 179 0.47 -4.55 -9.64
C TYR A 179 -0.75 -5.47 -9.60
N ILE A 180 -1.83 -4.93 -9.04
CA ILE A 180 -3.16 -5.53 -9.02
C ILE A 180 -3.99 -4.90 -10.14
N GLN A 181 -4.18 -5.64 -11.23
CA GLN A 181 -5.00 -5.22 -12.36
C GLN A 181 -6.37 -5.90 -12.27
N GLN A 182 -7.42 -5.12 -12.05
CA GLN A 182 -8.79 -5.53 -12.30
C GLN A 182 -9.28 -6.77 -11.52
N ALA A 183 -8.59 -7.22 -10.45
CA ALA A 183 -9.14 -8.05 -9.35
C ALA A 183 -8.94 -7.35 -8.03
N LEU A 184 -10.03 -7.03 -7.36
CA LEU A 184 -9.94 -6.85 -5.93
C LEU A 184 -11.24 -7.36 -5.31
N GLY A 185 -11.13 -8.24 -4.33
CA GLY A 185 -12.26 -8.68 -3.53
C GLY A 185 -12.64 -7.57 -2.55
N THR A 186 -13.84 -7.65 -1.98
CA THR A 186 -14.33 -6.68 -0.99
C THR A 186 -13.50 -6.67 0.30
N ASP A 187 -12.86 -7.79 0.63
CA ASP A 187 -12.13 -7.99 1.89
C ASP A 187 -10.61 -8.10 1.66
N SER A 188 -10.09 -7.37 0.67
CA SER A 188 -8.66 -7.40 0.37
C SER A 188 -7.87 -6.63 1.41
N LEU A 189 -6.81 -7.24 1.92
CA LEU A 189 -5.99 -6.80 3.04
C LEU A 189 -4.49 -6.91 2.71
N ILE A 190 -3.76 -5.85 2.99
CA ILE A 190 -2.29 -5.86 3.11
C ILE A 190 -1.96 -5.44 4.54
N SER A 191 -1.33 -6.31 5.31
CA SER A 191 -1.02 -6.05 6.72
C SER A 191 0.39 -6.44 7.15
N ASN A 192 0.95 -5.74 8.13
CA ASN A 192 2.27 -6.04 8.71
C ASN A 192 3.39 -6.11 7.66
N CYS A 193 3.27 -5.36 6.57
CA CYS A 193 4.18 -5.46 5.43
C CYS A 193 5.17 -4.30 5.37
N ARG A 194 6.33 -4.55 4.75
CA ARG A 194 7.31 -3.51 4.42
C ARG A 194 7.53 -3.45 2.92
N PHE A 195 7.44 -2.26 2.36
CA PHE A 195 7.74 -1.94 0.97
C PHE A 195 8.91 -0.96 0.96
N THR A 196 10.10 -1.46 0.64
CA THR A 196 11.34 -0.67 0.75
C THR A 196 12.05 -0.60 -0.59
N SER A 197 12.37 0.61 -1.03
CA SER A 197 13.19 0.87 -2.22
C SER A 197 12.66 0.21 -3.50
N ASN A 198 11.34 0.03 -3.60
CA ASN A 198 10.72 -0.43 -4.84
C ASN A 198 10.61 0.74 -5.81
N SER A 199 10.83 0.48 -7.09
CA SER A 199 10.94 1.53 -8.07
C SER A 199 10.22 1.22 -9.37
N LEU A 200 9.75 2.28 -10.00
CA LEU A 200 9.32 2.30 -11.37
C LEU A 200 10.20 3.32 -12.09
N ASN A 201 10.86 2.89 -13.17
CA ASN A 201 11.65 3.77 -14.01
C ASN A 201 11.13 3.69 -15.45
N ASN A 202 10.53 4.77 -15.93
CA ASN A 202 10.07 4.89 -17.31
C ASN A 202 10.90 5.92 -18.06
N THR A 203 11.85 5.45 -18.86
CA THR A 203 12.69 6.32 -19.69
C THR A 203 12.01 6.70 -21.02
N GLY A 204 10.75 6.31 -21.22
CA GLY A 204 9.99 6.57 -22.43
C GLY A 204 9.60 8.03 -22.57
N THR A 205 9.78 8.58 -23.78
CA THR A 205 9.40 9.97 -24.10
C THR A 205 8.11 10.04 -24.93
N ALA A 206 7.75 8.94 -25.62
CA ALA A 206 6.58 8.82 -26.49
C ALA A 206 5.24 8.86 -25.73
N SER A 207 4.15 9.25 -26.41
CA SER A 207 2.79 9.35 -25.83
C SER A 207 2.41 8.09 -25.04
N GLY A 208 1.97 8.26 -23.78
CA GLY A 208 1.53 7.16 -22.90
C GLY A 208 2.61 6.54 -22.00
N ALA A 209 3.83 7.08 -21.92
CA ALA A 209 4.85 6.66 -20.97
C ALA A 209 4.62 7.15 -19.51
N ASP A 210 3.44 6.86 -18.96
CA ASP A 210 3.06 7.23 -17.59
C ASP A 210 3.66 6.27 -16.55
N GLY A 211 3.69 6.68 -15.28
CA GLY A 211 4.14 5.86 -14.16
C GLY A 211 3.19 5.92 -12.97
N PHE A 212 2.84 4.74 -12.43
CA PHE A 212 1.82 4.59 -11.40
C PHE A 212 2.30 3.64 -10.29
N GLY A 213 2.50 4.15 -9.07
CA GLY A 213 2.84 3.35 -7.90
C GLY A 213 4.28 2.83 -7.92
N GLY A 214 5.20 3.46 -7.19
CA GLY A 214 6.57 2.94 -7.05
C GLY A 214 6.63 1.63 -6.26
N ALA A 215 5.72 1.41 -5.31
CA ALA A 215 5.56 0.11 -4.64
C ALA A 215 4.33 -0.64 -5.16
N LEU A 216 3.14 -0.07 -4.94
CA LEU A 216 1.86 -0.73 -5.16
C LEU A 216 1.03 0.07 -6.15
N ARG A 217 0.61 -0.58 -7.24
CA ARG A 217 -0.49 -0.10 -8.08
C ARG A 217 -1.69 -1.00 -7.92
N VAL A 218 -2.84 -0.40 -7.64
CA VAL A 218 -4.14 -1.04 -7.78
C VAL A 218 -4.91 -0.30 -8.85
N ASN A 219 -5.25 -1.00 -9.93
CA ASN A 219 -6.16 -0.51 -10.94
C ASN A 219 -7.34 -1.46 -11.02
N ALA A 220 -8.33 -1.28 -10.14
CA ALA A 220 -9.50 -2.13 -10.07
C ALA A 220 -10.64 -1.66 -11.00
N GLY A 221 -10.39 -0.67 -11.87
CA GLY A 221 -11.39 -0.14 -12.79
C GLY A 221 -12.65 0.38 -12.09
N ASN A 222 -13.79 0.28 -12.79
CA ASN A 222 -15.09 0.82 -12.35
C ASN A 222 -15.84 -0.13 -11.41
N TRP A 223 -15.14 -0.87 -10.55
CA TRP A 223 -15.77 -1.78 -9.61
C TRP A 223 -15.55 -1.28 -8.19
N ALA A 224 -16.61 -1.25 -7.39
CA ALA A 224 -16.59 -0.81 -6.00
C ALA A 224 -15.88 -1.84 -5.11
N ARG A 225 -14.56 -1.94 -5.25
CA ARG A 225 -13.72 -2.94 -4.56
C ARG A 225 -12.79 -2.27 -3.56
N ALA A 226 -12.82 -2.77 -2.33
CA ALA A 226 -12.14 -2.17 -1.21
C ALA A 226 -10.77 -2.81 -0.94
N LEU A 227 -9.80 -1.97 -0.57
CA LEU A 227 -8.50 -2.41 -0.05
C LEU A 227 -8.30 -1.78 1.32
N THR A 228 -7.95 -2.61 2.30
CA THR A 228 -7.36 -2.17 3.56
C THR A 228 -5.84 -2.38 3.52
N VAL A 229 -5.09 -1.34 3.78
CA VAL A 229 -3.65 -1.37 4.03
C VAL A 229 -3.47 -0.96 5.48
N ARG A 230 -2.98 -1.85 6.34
CA ARG A 230 -2.83 -1.53 7.76
C ARG A 230 -1.50 -2.01 8.29
N ASP A 231 -0.96 -1.36 9.29
CA ASP A 231 0.27 -1.81 9.91
C ASP A 231 1.34 -2.03 8.80
N CYS A 232 1.52 -1.05 7.90
CA CYS A 232 2.50 -1.17 6.79
C CYS A 232 3.52 -0.02 6.76
N VAL A 233 4.75 -0.33 6.33
CA VAL A 233 5.81 0.66 6.09
C VAL A 233 6.09 0.75 4.59
N PHE A 234 6.07 1.97 4.06
CA PHE A 234 6.45 2.30 2.69
C PHE A 234 7.61 3.29 2.75
N SER A 235 8.83 2.83 2.48
CA SER A 235 10.04 3.65 2.59
C SER A 235 10.86 3.67 1.30
N GLY A 236 11.23 4.87 0.85
CA GLY A 236 12.13 5.04 -0.29
C GLY A 236 11.58 4.51 -1.62
N ASN A 237 10.26 4.37 -1.76
CA ASN A 237 9.67 3.91 -3.02
C ASN A 237 9.57 5.06 -4.01
N SER A 238 9.79 4.78 -5.29
CA SER A 238 9.92 5.86 -6.28
C SER A 238 9.31 5.57 -7.64
N VAL A 239 8.87 6.65 -8.29
CA VAL A 239 8.55 6.65 -9.72
C VAL A 239 9.44 7.69 -10.39
N THR A 240 10.27 7.26 -11.32
CA THR A 240 11.13 8.13 -12.14
C THR A 240 10.67 8.11 -13.58
N LEU A 241 10.39 9.29 -14.17
CA LEU A 241 10.03 9.42 -15.58
C LEU A 241 11.00 10.36 -16.31
N ALA A 242 11.45 9.93 -17.50
CA ALA A 242 12.28 10.77 -18.37
C ALA A 242 11.48 11.74 -19.26
N GLY A 243 10.16 11.52 -19.40
CA GLY A 243 9.29 12.25 -20.33
C GLY A 243 8.28 13.17 -19.65
N SER A 244 7.60 13.98 -20.48
CA SER A 244 6.56 14.91 -20.05
C SER A 244 5.24 14.23 -19.69
N ARG A 245 5.18 13.46 -18.58
CA ARG A 245 4.08 12.50 -18.33
C ARG A 245 3.62 12.32 -16.90
N THR A 246 2.46 11.67 -16.80
CA THR A 246 1.74 11.50 -15.54
C THR A 246 2.54 10.58 -14.63
N ALA A 247 2.88 11.08 -13.44
CA ALA A 247 3.50 10.31 -12.37
C ALA A 247 2.58 10.36 -11.16
N GLN A 248 2.21 9.20 -10.63
CA GLN A 248 1.22 9.11 -9.57
C GLN A 248 1.61 8.08 -8.52
N GLY A 249 1.66 8.49 -7.25
CA GLY A 249 1.93 7.60 -6.13
C GLY A 249 3.37 7.10 -6.10
N GLY A 250 4.28 7.80 -5.41
CA GLY A 250 5.64 7.28 -5.24
C GLY A 250 5.66 5.96 -4.46
N ALA A 251 4.73 5.78 -3.52
CA ALA A 251 4.45 4.48 -2.91
C ALA A 251 3.22 3.80 -3.53
N ILE A 252 2.02 4.37 -3.32
CA ILE A 252 0.74 3.75 -3.67
C ILE A 252 0.03 4.58 -4.73
N CYS A 253 -0.37 3.93 -5.81
CA CYS A 253 -1.35 4.46 -6.77
C CYS A 253 -2.60 3.58 -6.75
N PHE A 254 -3.72 4.12 -6.26
CA PHE A 254 -4.98 3.41 -6.14
C PHE A 254 -6.07 4.05 -7.01
N ILE A 255 -6.36 3.40 -8.12
CA ILE A 255 -7.38 3.78 -9.10
C ILE A 255 -8.48 2.71 -9.09
N SER A 256 -9.60 3.05 -8.46
CA SER A 256 -10.72 2.14 -8.23
C SER A 256 -11.95 2.95 -7.89
N SER A 257 -13.13 2.36 -8.09
CA SER A 257 -14.39 2.90 -7.59
C SER A 257 -14.71 2.50 -6.15
N GLY A 258 -13.92 1.64 -5.53
CA GLY A 258 -14.13 1.19 -4.16
C GLY A 258 -13.38 1.99 -3.11
N GLN A 259 -13.52 1.55 -1.86
CA GLN A 259 -12.92 2.21 -0.71
C GLN A 259 -11.42 1.89 -0.61
N LEU A 260 -10.65 2.86 -0.17
CA LEU A 260 -9.30 2.63 0.32
C LEU A 260 -9.32 2.95 1.81
N THR A 261 -8.75 2.08 2.63
CA THR A 261 -8.54 2.31 4.05
C THR A 261 -7.06 2.12 4.32
N VAL A 262 -6.40 3.14 4.86
CA VAL A 262 -4.98 3.12 5.24
C VAL A 262 -4.88 3.39 6.73
N GLU A 263 -4.35 2.45 7.52
CA GLU A 263 -4.38 2.55 8.99
C GLU A 263 -3.03 2.20 9.59
N ARG A 264 -2.53 2.99 10.55
CA ARG A 264 -1.25 2.69 11.24
C ARG A 264 -0.12 2.40 10.26
N CYS A 265 0.03 3.25 9.25
CA CYS A 265 1.04 3.10 8.21
C CYS A 265 2.05 4.24 8.25
N SER A 266 3.29 3.96 7.88
CA SER A 266 4.35 4.95 7.74
C SER A 266 4.78 5.06 6.27
N PHE A 267 4.83 6.29 5.76
CA PHE A 267 5.25 6.63 4.41
C PHE A 267 6.43 7.59 4.49
N THR A 268 7.64 7.08 4.30
CA THR A 268 8.88 7.88 4.39
C THR A 268 9.65 7.90 3.09
N ASP A 269 10.19 9.06 2.72
CA ASP A 269 11.12 9.21 1.59
C ASP A 269 10.57 8.69 0.24
N ASN A 270 9.24 8.63 0.07
CA ASN A 270 8.66 8.20 -1.20
C ASN A 270 8.64 9.37 -2.17
N SER A 271 8.95 9.11 -3.43
CA SER A 271 9.20 10.19 -4.38
C SER A 271 8.63 9.96 -5.78
N LEU A 272 8.27 11.07 -6.41
CA LEU A 272 8.11 11.15 -7.85
C LEU A 272 9.23 12.02 -8.39
N THR A 273 9.98 11.56 -9.39
CA THR A 273 11.07 12.33 -10.00
C THR A 273 10.87 12.42 -11.50
N GLY A 274 10.85 13.66 -12.02
CA GLY A 274 10.78 13.93 -13.45
C GLY A 274 12.04 14.57 -13.97
N LEU A 275 12.39 14.22 -15.21
CA LEU A 275 13.37 15.01 -15.96
C LEU A 275 12.71 16.31 -16.49
N SER A 276 13.46 17.40 -16.53
CA SER A 276 13.03 18.76 -16.88
C SER A 276 12.25 18.85 -18.20
N GLY A 277 11.31 19.81 -18.29
CA GLY A 277 10.56 20.11 -19.52
C GLY A 277 9.17 19.47 -19.62
N SER A 278 8.67 18.87 -18.54
CA SER A 278 7.38 18.20 -18.47
C SER A 278 6.21 19.18 -18.34
N THR A 279 5.06 18.97 -19.00
CA THR A 279 3.76 19.63 -18.73
C THR A 279 2.82 18.75 -17.91
N ALA A 280 3.36 17.75 -17.21
CA ALA A 280 2.54 16.65 -16.75
C ALA A 280 1.97 16.79 -15.34
N ASN A 281 1.09 15.85 -15.00
CA ASN A 281 0.47 15.76 -13.69
C ASN A 281 1.30 14.86 -12.78
N TRP A 282 1.94 15.47 -11.78
CA TRP A 282 2.75 14.81 -10.78
C TRP A 282 2.01 14.86 -9.45
N GLN A 283 1.54 13.71 -8.98
CA GLN A 283 0.52 13.69 -7.92
C GLN A 283 0.74 12.59 -6.91
N GLY A 284 0.72 12.93 -5.62
CA GLY A 284 0.86 11.93 -4.56
C GLY A 284 2.29 11.39 -4.45
N GLY A 285 3.20 12.15 -3.83
CA GLY A 285 4.57 11.67 -3.60
C GLY A 285 4.60 10.38 -2.79
N ALA A 286 3.72 10.20 -1.80
CA ALA A 286 3.44 8.88 -1.21
C ALA A 286 2.21 8.21 -1.84
N ILE A 287 1.02 8.80 -1.67
CA ILE A 287 -0.25 8.18 -2.05
C ILE A 287 -0.95 9.03 -3.11
N TYR A 288 -1.32 8.39 -4.21
CA TYR A 288 -2.29 8.89 -5.15
C TYR A 288 -3.55 8.03 -5.13
N ARG A 289 -4.69 8.66 -4.86
CA ARG A 289 -6.01 8.04 -4.88
C ARG A 289 -6.89 8.72 -5.94
N GLN A 290 -7.36 7.94 -6.90
CA GLN A 290 -8.31 8.40 -7.91
C GLN A 290 -9.55 7.52 -8.01
N VAL A 291 -10.70 8.12 -7.76
CA VAL A 291 -12.00 7.48 -7.98
C VAL A 291 -12.19 7.16 -9.46
N ALA A 292 -12.40 5.89 -9.78
CA ALA A 292 -12.64 5.42 -11.14
C ALA A 292 -14.10 5.68 -11.58
N TYR A 293 -14.29 5.80 -12.90
CA TYR A 293 -15.52 6.26 -13.53
C TYR A 293 -16.75 5.39 -13.23
N ASN A 294 -17.95 5.98 -13.26
CA ASN A 294 -19.21 5.29 -13.55
C ASN A 294 -19.74 4.25 -12.54
N THR A 295 -19.58 4.46 -11.23
CA THR A 295 -20.22 3.60 -10.20
C THR A 295 -21.11 4.40 -9.26
N ASN A 296 -22.36 3.95 -9.10
CA ASN A 296 -23.25 4.45 -8.06
C ASN A 296 -22.75 3.96 -6.69
N GLY A 297 -22.47 4.89 -5.77
CA GLY A 297 -22.04 4.56 -4.41
C GLY A 297 -21.17 5.65 -3.78
N SER A 298 -21.06 5.62 -2.45
CA SER A 298 -20.13 6.45 -1.69
C SER A 298 -18.71 5.87 -1.80
N GLN A 299 -17.78 6.66 -2.29
CA GLN A 299 -16.41 6.25 -2.58
C GLN A 299 -15.46 6.99 -1.66
N ASN A 300 -15.48 6.59 -0.40
CA ASN A 300 -14.71 7.23 0.65
C ASN A 300 -13.31 6.64 0.71
N TRP A 301 -12.33 7.51 0.92
CA TRP A 301 -10.98 7.14 1.29
C TRP A 301 -10.71 7.56 2.73
N THR A 302 -10.20 6.64 3.54
CA THR A 302 -9.79 6.92 4.91
C THR A 302 -8.30 6.66 5.06
N ALA A 303 -7.57 7.63 5.64
CA ALA A 303 -6.26 7.41 6.22
C ALA A 303 -6.33 7.72 7.72
N ARG A 304 -5.86 6.81 8.57
CA ARG A 304 -5.94 6.94 10.02
C ARG A 304 -4.64 6.53 10.71
N ASN A 305 -4.20 7.29 11.69
CA ASN A 305 -3.00 6.97 12.48
C ASN A 305 -1.78 6.76 11.58
N CYS A 306 -1.64 7.57 10.53
CA CYS A 306 -0.58 7.42 9.55
C CYS A 306 0.47 8.52 9.70
N TYR A 307 1.72 8.15 9.42
CA TYR A 307 2.85 9.08 9.37
C TYR A 307 3.33 9.28 7.95
N PHE A 308 3.49 10.54 7.53
CA PHE A 308 4.02 10.93 6.23
C PHE A 308 5.21 11.85 6.44
N TYR A 309 6.40 11.38 6.05
CA TYR A 309 7.63 12.13 6.23
C TYR A 309 8.48 12.18 4.97
N ASN A 310 8.97 13.39 4.64
CA ASN A 310 9.93 13.61 3.57
C ASN A 310 9.51 12.98 2.21
N ASN A 311 8.20 12.89 1.95
CA ASN A 311 7.72 12.47 0.65
C ASN A 311 7.80 13.67 -0.31
N THR A 312 8.23 13.43 -1.55
CA THR A 312 8.62 14.50 -2.47
C THR A 312 8.07 14.32 -3.88
N ILE A 313 7.90 15.45 -4.57
CA ILE A 313 7.64 15.54 -5.99
C ILE A 313 8.74 16.39 -6.62
N GLY A 314 9.82 15.71 -7.02
CA GLY A 314 11.02 16.30 -7.58
C GLY A 314 10.75 17.18 -8.80
N ALA A 315 11.52 18.28 -8.88
CA ALA A 315 11.33 19.42 -9.76
C ALA A 315 11.08 19.06 -11.25
N SER A 316 9.82 18.98 -11.63
CA SER A 316 9.43 19.21 -13.02
C SER A 316 9.39 20.72 -13.25
N THR A 317 10.19 21.22 -14.22
CA THR A 317 10.19 22.65 -14.61
C THR A 317 8.91 23.09 -15.34
N GLY A 318 7.83 22.30 -15.22
CA GLY A 318 6.51 22.53 -15.78
C GLY A 318 5.52 21.45 -15.31
N GLY A 319 4.23 21.66 -15.56
CA GLY A 319 3.17 20.73 -15.17
C GLY A 319 2.57 21.01 -13.79
N THR A 320 1.48 20.30 -13.48
CA THR A 320 0.76 20.42 -12.22
C THR A 320 1.38 19.47 -11.21
N ARG A 321 1.92 20.01 -10.12
CA ARG A 321 2.42 19.24 -8.98
C ARG A 321 1.45 19.38 -7.82
N THR A 322 0.99 18.28 -7.25
CA THR A 322 0.04 18.32 -6.12
C THR A 322 0.30 17.19 -5.14
N GLY A 323 0.26 17.51 -3.84
CA GLY A 323 0.12 16.52 -2.78
C GLY A 323 1.36 15.64 -2.61
N ALA A 324 2.43 16.18 -2.05
CA ALA A 324 3.67 15.44 -1.84
C ALA A 324 3.51 14.23 -0.89
N ALA A 325 2.69 14.34 0.15
CA ALA A 325 2.25 13.17 0.89
C ALA A 325 1.07 12.50 0.15
N VAL A 326 0.02 13.28 -0.09
CA VAL A 326 -1.29 12.75 -0.45
C VAL A 326 -1.91 13.56 -1.57
N THR A 327 -2.39 12.86 -2.60
CA THR A 327 -3.37 13.40 -3.53
C THR A 327 -4.61 12.52 -3.58
N HIS A 328 -5.77 13.15 -3.38
CA HIS A 328 -7.07 12.57 -3.66
C HIS A 328 -7.75 13.35 -4.78
N VAL A 329 -8.20 12.67 -5.84
CA VAL A 329 -8.95 13.30 -6.93
C VAL A 329 -10.12 12.42 -7.36
N ALA A 330 -11.26 13.03 -7.68
CA ALA A 330 -12.29 12.35 -8.44
C ALA A 330 -12.20 12.77 -9.91
N THR A 331 -12.25 11.79 -10.81
CA THR A 331 -12.31 12.03 -12.25
C THR A 331 -13.62 11.49 -12.77
N GLY A 332 -14.43 12.35 -13.41
CA GLY A 332 -15.71 11.95 -13.95
C GLY A 332 -16.51 13.16 -14.44
N THR A 333 -17.46 12.91 -15.33
CA THR A 333 -18.51 13.88 -15.63
C THR A 333 -19.34 14.17 -14.37
N PRO A 334 -20.10 15.28 -14.32
CA PRO A 334 -20.94 15.73 -13.19
C PRO A 334 -22.10 14.78 -12.77
N ASN A 335 -21.96 13.46 -12.88
CA ASN A 335 -22.97 12.54 -12.38
C ASN A 335 -22.88 12.44 -10.85
N THR A 336 -23.98 12.03 -10.21
CA THR A 336 -24.37 12.02 -8.78
C THR A 336 -23.42 11.35 -7.78
N TYR A 337 -22.11 11.53 -7.89
CA TYR A 337 -21.11 10.84 -7.11
C TYR A 337 -20.77 11.59 -5.83
N THR A 338 -20.25 10.80 -4.91
CA THR A 338 -20.21 11.09 -3.48
C THR A 338 -18.84 10.59 -3.05
N THR A 339 -17.83 11.44 -3.25
CA THR A 339 -16.42 11.12 -2.99
C THR A 339 -15.93 12.01 -1.88
N SER A 340 -15.51 11.42 -0.77
CA SER A 340 -14.92 12.14 0.34
C SER A 340 -13.61 11.48 0.77
N CYS A 341 -12.78 12.28 1.45
CA CYS A 341 -11.53 11.83 2.02
C CYS A 341 -11.58 12.19 3.50
N SER A 342 -11.23 11.24 4.34
CA SER A 342 -11.11 11.42 5.78
C SER A 342 -9.66 11.13 6.20
N LEU A 343 -8.96 12.16 6.64
CA LEU A 343 -7.63 12.05 7.25
C LEU A 343 -7.81 12.23 8.76
N ILE A 344 -7.47 11.22 9.55
CA ILE A 344 -7.84 11.17 10.97
C ILE A 344 -6.60 10.80 11.77
N HIS A 345 -6.18 11.63 12.74
CA HIS A 345 -5.01 11.33 13.56
C HIS A 345 -3.76 11.02 12.72
N CYS A 346 -3.49 11.85 11.70
CA CYS A 346 -2.31 11.67 10.85
C CYS A 346 -1.27 12.75 11.14
N THR A 347 0.00 12.40 10.98
CA THR A 347 1.12 13.34 11.10
C THR A 347 1.78 13.52 9.75
N PHE A 348 1.84 14.76 9.28
CA PHE A 348 2.45 15.17 8.02
C PHE A 348 3.62 16.11 8.28
N ASP A 349 4.83 15.60 8.18
CA ASP A 349 6.05 16.35 8.49
C ASP A 349 7.02 16.41 7.30
N ALA A 350 7.50 17.61 6.99
CA ALA A 350 8.55 17.84 5.99
C ALA A 350 8.27 17.24 4.60
N ASN A 351 7.00 17.22 4.15
CA ASN A 351 6.65 16.70 2.82
C ASN A 351 6.71 17.81 1.77
N ASP A 352 7.85 17.89 1.08
CA ASP A 352 8.17 18.82 -0.02
C ASP A 352 8.00 20.31 0.33
N ASP A 353 9.03 21.11 0.05
CA ASP A 353 9.04 22.55 0.28
C ASP A 353 8.47 23.36 -0.90
N ASP A 354 8.29 22.70 -2.05
CA ASP A 354 7.89 23.32 -3.32
C ASP A 354 6.46 22.96 -3.76
N VAL A 355 5.78 22.06 -3.05
CA VAL A 355 4.43 21.57 -3.39
C VAL A 355 3.57 21.41 -2.13
N ASN A 356 2.25 21.53 -2.26
CA ASN A 356 1.29 21.23 -1.19
C ASN A 356 1.51 19.81 -0.62
N CYS A 357 1.52 19.63 0.70
CA CYS A 357 1.64 18.32 1.34
C CYS A 357 0.43 17.43 1.04
N VAL A 358 -0.78 17.92 1.37
CA VAL A 358 -2.05 17.24 1.10
C VAL A 358 -2.83 18.02 0.04
N PHE A 359 -3.24 17.34 -1.02
CA PHE A 359 -4.14 17.89 -2.04
C PHE A 359 -5.45 17.11 -2.12
N LEU A 360 -6.56 17.84 -1.92
CA LEU A 360 -7.92 17.30 -1.95
C LEU A 360 -8.65 17.92 -3.13
N GLY A 361 -8.74 17.15 -4.21
CA GLY A 361 -9.32 17.55 -5.48
C GLY A 361 -10.82 17.32 -5.60
N ASN A 362 -11.37 17.87 -6.68
CA ASN A 362 -12.79 18.08 -6.94
C ASN A 362 -13.70 16.91 -6.50
N PRO A 363 -14.60 17.09 -5.50
CA PRO A 363 -15.77 16.25 -5.37
C PRO A 363 -16.68 16.62 -6.54
N VAL A 364 -16.79 15.71 -7.50
CA VAL A 364 -17.69 15.91 -8.64
C VAL A 364 -19.14 15.90 -8.10
N ASP A 365 -19.69 17.10 -7.96
CA ASP A 365 -21.11 17.48 -7.85
C ASP A 365 -21.88 17.58 -6.51
N ASN A 366 -22.77 18.59 -6.52
CA ASN A 366 -23.86 18.96 -5.62
C ASN A 366 -23.59 19.67 -4.29
N GLY A 367 -22.34 20.03 -3.97
CA GLY A 367 -22.08 20.96 -2.86
C GLY A 367 -22.66 20.49 -1.52
N THR A 368 -22.71 19.18 -1.27
CA THR A 368 -23.10 18.59 0.03
C THR A 368 -21.94 17.86 0.70
N GLN A 369 -21.00 17.29 -0.04
CA GLN A 369 -19.85 16.61 0.55
C GLN A 369 -18.63 17.51 0.75
N ALA A 370 -17.97 17.29 1.88
CA ALA A 370 -16.71 17.90 2.25
C ALA A 370 -15.73 16.77 2.56
N HIS A 371 -14.45 17.02 2.27
CA HIS A 371 -13.39 16.22 2.88
C HIS A 371 -13.28 16.57 4.36
N ALA A 372 -12.83 15.62 5.17
CA ALA A 372 -12.62 15.77 6.59
C ALA A 372 -11.14 15.55 6.94
N VAL A 373 -10.59 16.43 7.74
CA VAL A 373 -9.26 16.32 8.33
C VAL A 373 -9.44 16.51 9.82
N THR A 374 -9.15 15.50 10.63
CA THR A 374 -9.44 15.53 12.06
C THR A 374 -8.22 15.12 12.86
N ASN A 375 -7.87 15.88 13.91
CA ASN A 375 -6.74 15.60 14.80
C ASN A 375 -5.42 15.37 14.06
N CYS A 376 -5.11 16.16 13.04
CA CYS A 376 -3.89 15.97 12.24
C CYS A 376 -2.82 17.01 12.57
N ILE A 377 -1.55 16.57 12.60
CA ILE A 377 -0.38 17.46 12.68
C ILE A 377 0.11 17.77 11.26
N PHE A 378 0.36 19.05 10.99
CA PHE A 378 1.01 19.51 9.76
C PHE A 378 2.19 20.43 10.10
N SER A 379 3.40 19.88 9.97
CA SER A 379 4.64 20.57 10.28
C SER A 379 5.63 20.62 9.13
N ASN A 380 6.36 21.74 8.99
CA ASN A 380 7.51 21.85 8.09
C ASN A 380 7.20 21.59 6.61
N ASN A 381 5.96 21.81 6.15
CA ASN A 381 5.57 21.65 4.75
C ASN A 381 5.57 23.01 4.02
N GLN A 382 5.38 23.02 2.69
CA GLN A 382 5.02 24.26 2.01
C GLN A 382 3.63 24.75 2.43
N TYR A 383 2.63 23.91 2.17
CA TYR A 383 1.27 24.05 2.66
C TYR A 383 0.86 22.78 3.37
N GLY A 384 0.06 22.92 4.43
CA GLY A 384 -0.54 21.76 5.11
C GLY A 384 -1.60 21.07 4.23
N VAL A 385 -2.73 21.75 3.99
CA VAL A 385 -3.85 21.22 3.20
C VAL A 385 -4.22 22.16 2.06
N SER A 386 -4.35 21.65 0.85
CA SER A 386 -4.77 22.44 -0.32
C SER A 386 -5.95 21.84 -1.06
N ALA A 387 -6.79 22.71 -1.61
CA ALA A 387 -7.98 22.33 -2.36
C ALA A 387 -8.29 23.33 -3.49
N PRO A 388 -8.72 22.88 -4.68
CA PRO A 388 -9.12 23.76 -5.77
C PRO A 388 -10.50 24.39 -5.54
N ALA A 389 -10.87 25.34 -6.40
CA ALA A 389 -12.17 26.01 -6.33
C ALA A 389 -13.34 25.01 -6.37
N GLY A 390 -14.38 25.26 -5.57
CA GLY A 390 -15.56 24.40 -5.47
C GLY A 390 -15.43 23.22 -4.49
N VAL A 391 -14.22 22.94 -3.99
CA VAL A 391 -13.99 21.90 -2.98
C VAL A 391 -14.18 22.47 -1.58
N ARG A 392 -14.81 21.68 -0.70
CA ARG A 392 -14.91 21.99 0.72
C ARG A 392 -14.11 21.02 1.56
N VAL A 393 -13.40 21.57 2.55
CA VAL A 393 -12.62 20.79 3.51
C VAL A 393 -12.97 21.26 4.91
N ASN A 394 -13.42 20.34 5.75
CA ASN A 394 -13.58 20.56 7.18
C ASN A 394 -12.30 20.08 7.87
N ILE A 395 -11.67 20.95 8.64
CA ILE A 395 -10.44 20.68 9.37
C ILE A 395 -10.73 20.87 10.86
N ASP A 396 -10.81 19.78 11.60
CA ASP A 396 -11.17 19.74 13.00
C ASP A 396 -9.96 19.35 13.85
N TYR A 397 -9.66 20.16 14.87
CA TYR A 397 -8.53 20.04 15.79
C TYR A 397 -7.17 19.81 15.09
N PRO A 398 -6.75 20.66 14.12
CA PRO A 398 -5.42 20.54 13.56
C PRO A 398 -4.36 21.13 14.50
N LEU A 399 -3.13 20.67 14.35
CA LEU A 399 -1.93 21.37 14.83
C LEU A 399 -1.10 21.84 13.65
N TRP A 400 -0.78 23.13 13.64
CA TRP A 400 0.02 23.76 12.58
C TRP A 400 1.39 24.20 13.08
N HIS A 401 2.44 23.87 12.31
CA HIS A 401 3.79 24.33 12.61
C HIS A 401 4.63 24.59 11.34
N ASN A 402 5.28 25.76 11.27
CA ASN A 402 6.33 26.02 10.27
C ASN A 402 5.97 25.65 8.81
N ASN A 403 4.72 25.89 8.39
CA ASN A 403 4.32 25.71 6.99
C ASN A 403 4.68 26.97 6.20
N SER A 404 5.62 26.88 5.27
CA SER A 404 6.35 28.05 4.74
C SER A 404 5.49 29.00 3.90
N ALA A 405 4.46 28.48 3.22
CA ALA A 405 3.55 29.26 2.38
C ALA A 405 2.15 29.41 2.98
N GLY A 406 1.81 28.63 4.02
CA GLY A 406 0.58 28.75 4.78
C GLY A 406 0.02 27.42 5.26
N ASN A 407 -0.95 27.45 6.17
CA ASN A 407 -1.58 26.23 6.67
C ASN A 407 -2.54 25.62 5.64
N THR A 408 -3.24 26.47 4.90
CA THR A 408 -4.12 26.08 3.80
C THR A 408 -3.70 26.74 2.48
N GLY A 409 -4.01 26.09 1.36
CA GLY A 409 -3.69 26.59 0.01
C GLY A 409 -4.78 26.34 -1.03
N GLY A 410 -4.72 27.06 -2.15
CA GLY A 410 -5.67 26.95 -3.25
C GLY A 410 -6.92 27.82 -3.10
N LEU A 411 -7.99 27.48 -3.85
CA LEU A 411 -9.22 28.27 -3.97
C LEU A 411 -10.44 27.58 -3.34
N GLY A 412 -10.23 26.47 -2.63
CA GLY A 412 -11.27 25.74 -1.92
C GLY A 412 -11.81 26.52 -0.71
N THR A 413 -12.93 26.05 -0.16
CA THR A 413 -13.50 26.57 1.09
C THR A 413 -13.07 25.69 2.26
N PHE A 414 -12.47 26.31 3.28
CA PHE A 414 -11.98 25.63 4.46
C PHE A 414 -12.80 26.05 5.69
N THR A 415 -13.33 25.08 6.41
CA THR A 415 -13.92 25.28 7.74
C THR A 415 -12.93 24.74 8.76
N ILE A 416 -12.43 25.58 9.66
CA ILE A 416 -11.46 25.17 10.67
C ILE A 416 -12.10 25.25 12.06
N THR A 417 -12.10 24.13 12.77
CA THR A 417 -12.59 24.00 14.16
C THR A 417 -11.45 23.49 15.03
N PRO A 418 -11.24 23.99 16.25
CA PRO A 418 -11.78 25.25 16.76
C PRO A 418 -11.27 26.44 15.92
N ALA A 419 -11.90 27.61 16.07
CA ALA A 419 -11.47 28.83 15.37
C ALA A 419 -10.03 29.28 15.75
N SER A 420 -9.52 28.79 16.88
CA SER A 420 -8.14 28.95 17.32
C SER A 420 -7.51 27.55 17.49
N PRO A 421 -7.03 26.93 16.40
CA PRO A 421 -6.44 25.59 16.45
C PRO A 421 -5.11 25.58 17.22
N ALA A 422 -4.63 24.39 17.58
CA ALA A 422 -3.33 24.21 18.20
C ALA A 422 -2.22 24.71 17.25
N THR A 423 -1.21 25.35 17.82
CA THR A 423 -0.04 25.84 17.08
C THR A 423 1.22 25.66 17.92
N GLY A 424 2.36 25.53 17.25
CA GLY A 424 3.66 25.36 17.92
C GLY A 424 4.38 24.11 17.44
N ASN A 425 5.64 23.96 17.84
CA ASN A 425 6.45 22.82 17.43
C ASN A 425 5.87 21.53 18.04
N PRO A 426 5.60 20.46 17.26
CA PRO A 426 5.16 19.17 17.78
C PRO A 426 6.13 18.49 18.76
N GLN A 427 7.37 18.99 18.87
CA GLN A 427 8.42 18.48 19.76
C GLN A 427 8.68 16.98 19.55
N TYR A 428 8.90 16.55 18.31
CA TYR A 428 9.21 15.14 18.05
C TYR A 428 10.41 14.68 18.87
N VAL A 429 10.31 13.49 19.46
CA VAL A 429 11.37 12.91 20.32
C VAL A 429 12.68 12.74 19.55
N VAL A 430 12.58 12.38 18.26
CA VAL A 430 13.70 12.29 17.32
C VAL A 430 13.36 12.98 15.99
N SER A 431 14.38 13.51 15.32
CA SER A 431 14.21 14.10 13.99
C SER A 431 13.77 13.04 12.98
N GLY A 432 12.71 13.32 12.22
CA GLY A 432 12.11 12.36 11.30
C GLY A 432 11.34 11.21 11.97
N GLY A 433 11.09 11.33 13.28
CA GLY A 433 10.15 10.50 14.01
C GLY A 433 8.76 11.13 14.06
N TYR A 434 7.79 10.35 14.52
CA TYR A 434 6.41 10.79 14.72
C TYR A 434 6.02 10.90 16.19
N ALA A 435 6.79 10.29 17.09
CA ALA A 435 6.54 10.32 18.53
C ALA A 435 6.65 11.75 19.06
N ILE A 436 5.60 12.25 19.71
CA ILE A 436 5.58 13.60 20.27
C ILE A 436 6.20 13.62 21.66
N GLY A 437 6.88 14.72 22.02
CA GLY A 437 7.53 14.87 23.31
C GLY A 437 6.61 15.50 24.37
N ILE A 438 6.98 15.38 25.65
CA ILE A 438 6.19 15.83 26.82
C ILE A 438 5.75 17.31 26.82
N THR A 439 6.38 18.15 26.00
CA THR A 439 6.05 19.57 25.89
C THR A 439 5.29 19.92 24.61
N SER A 440 4.85 18.90 23.87
CA SER A 440 4.14 19.08 22.62
C SER A 440 2.79 19.74 22.86
N PRO A 441 2.41 20.76 22.06
CA PRO A 441 1.07 21.32 22.08
C PRO A 441 0.02 20.38 21.45
N ALA A 442 0.44 19.20 20.97
CA ALA A 442 -0.46 18.18 20.44
C ALA A 442 -1.14 17.35 21.54
N ILE A 443 -0.52 17.29 22.73
CA ILE A 443 -0.98 16.45 23.84
C ILE A 443 -2.31 16.98 24.36
N ASP A 444 -3.29 16.08 24.49
CA ASP A 444 -4.62 16.33 25.04
C ASP A 444 -5.39 17.48 24.34
N ALA A 445 -5.05 17.76 23.08
CA ALA A 445 -5.55 18.90 22.31
C ALA A 445 -6.56 18.49 21.23
N GLY A 446 -6.83 17.20 21.05
CA GLY A 446 -7.71 16.64 20.04
C GLY A 446 -9.15 16.37 20.51
N THR A 447 -9.87 15.59 19.71
CA THR A 447 -11.24 15.11 19.95
C THR A 447 -11.36 13.60 19.73
N ALA A 448 -12.41 12.96 20.25
CA ALA A 448 -12.69 11.54 19.99
C ALA A 448 -13.09 11.20 18.55
N THR A 449 -13.34 12.22 17.71
CA THR A 449 -13.95 12.03 16.39
C THR A 449 -13.11 11.17 15.47
N GLY A 450 -13.62 9.97 15.17
CA GLY A 450 -13.00 9.04 14.22
C GLY A 450 -11.74 8.34 14.74
N ALA A 451 -11.35 8.56 16.01
CA ALA A 451 -10.20 7.94 16.63
C ALA A 451 -10.29 6.39 16.56
N ALA A 452 -9.16 5.73 16.32
CA ALA A 452 -9.05 4.30 16.54
C ALA A 452 -8.79 4.01 18.03
N ALA A 453 -9.00 2.75 18.42
CA ALA A 453 -8.67 2.28 19.77
C ALA A 453 -7.17 2.27 20.05
N ASP A 454 -6.34 2.20 19.00
CA ASP A 454 -4.88 2.13 19.12
C ASP A 454 -4.22 3.16 18.20
N ASP A 455 -3.15 3.82 18.65
CA ASP A 455 -2.29 4.73 17.88
C ASP A 455 -1.44 4.03 16.81
N ILE A 456 -0.50 4.73 16.17
CA ILE A 456 0.37 4.14 15.13
C ILE A 456 1.29 3.02 15.64
N GLN A 457 1.66 3.02 16.92
CA GLN A 457 2.52 2.03 17.53
C GLN A 457 1.74 0.82 18.10
N GLY A 458 0.42 0.95 18.19
CA GLY A 458 -0.47 -0.02 18.83
C GLY A 458 -0.69 0.26 20.32
N GLY A 459 -0.35 1.46 20.78
CA GLY A 459 -0.69 1.97 22.11
C GLY A 459 -2.17 2.33 22.22
N ILE A 460 -2.79 2.08 23.37
CA ILE A 460 -4.21 2.40 23.64
C ILE A 460 -4.46 3.91 23.51
N ARG A 461 -5.56 4.27 22.86
CA ARG A 461 -6.08 5.63 22.71
C ARG A 461 -7.54 5.70 23.17
N PRO A 462 -7.97 6.74 23.92
CA PRO A 462 -7.17 7.85 24.44
C PRO A 462 -6.33 7.45 25.66
N PHE A 463 -5.24 8.19 25.91
CA PHE A 463 -4.46 8.13 27.13
C PHE A 463 -4.28 9.55 27.70
N ASP A 464 -4.78 9.77 28.90
CA ASP A 464 -4.70 11.05 29.61
C ASP A 464 -3.37 11.16 30.36
N GLU A 465 -2.53 12.12 29.98
CA GLU A 465 -1.34 12.47 30.76
C GLU A 465 -1.72 13.47 31.86
N ALA A 466 -1.96 12.96 33.07
CA ALA A 466 -2.47 13.73 34.20
C ALA A 466 -1.64 14.98 34.59
N THR A 467 -0.42 15.12 34.08
CA THR A 467 0.46 16.28 34.32
C THR A 467 0.38 17.36 33.24
N VAL A 468 -0.29 17.10 32.12
CA VAL A 468 -0.47 18.05 31.01
C VAL A 468 -1.84 18.72 31.11
N ALA A 469 -1.93 19.96 30.61
CA ALA A 469 -3.17 20.70 30.63
C ALA A 469 -4.07 20.28 29.46
N ASN A 470 -5.29 19.87 29.77
CA ASN A 470 -6.22 19.36 28.78
C ASN A 470 -6.88 20.51 28.01
N THR A 471 -6.54 20.64 26.72
CA THR A 471 -6.94 21.77 25.86
C THR A 471 -7.83 21.37 24.68
N GLY A 472 -8.22 20.09 24.60
CA GLY A 472 -9.07 19.53 23.55
C GLY A 472 -10.53 19.99 23.58
N ASP A 473 -11.44 19.13 23.15
CA ASP A 473 -12.86 19.48 22.93
C ASP A 473 -13.71 19.75 24.19
N GLY A 474 -13.07 19.78 25.36
CA GLY A 474 -13.73 19.93 26.66
C GLY A 474 -14.44 18.66 27.14
N GLY A 475 -14.29 17.54 26.43
CA GLY A 475 -14.75 16.22 26.85
C GLY A 475 -13.93 15.63 28.00
N THR A 476 -14.36 14.45 28.46
CA THR A 476 -13.68 13.67 29.52
C THR A 476 -12.66 12.68 28.96
N SER A 477 -12.38 12.74 27.67
CA SER A 477 -11.45 11.85 26.97
C SER A 477 -10.50 12.74 26.21
N PHE A 478 -9.23 12.66 26.57
CA PHE A 478 -8.19 13.55 26.07
C PHE A 478 -7.40 12.79 25.02
N TYR A 479 -7.49 13.27 23.79
CA TYR A 479 -6.88 12.62 22.63
C TYR A 479 -5.76 13.50 22.13
N ASP A 480 -4.65 12.90 21.73
CA ASP A 480 -3.58 13.63 21.10
C ASP A 480 -3.85 13.90 19.63
N ILE A 481 -3.45 15.09 19.17
CA ILE A 481 -3.41 15.40 17.74
C ILE A 481 -2.22 14.66 17.13
N GLY A 482 -2.41 14.05 15.96
CA GLY A 482 -1.38 13.28 15.27
C GLY A 482 -1.59 11.78 15.40
N CYS A 483 -0.66 11.01 14.83
CA CYS A 483 -0.73 9.55 14.78
C CYS A 483 -0.25 8.84 16.03
N ASP A 484 0.48 9.55 16.89
CA ASP A 484 1.03 9.08 18.16
C ASP A 484 0.11 9.47 19.32
N GLU A 485 0.04 8.64 20.37
CA GLU A 485 -0.56 8.99 21.65
C GLU A 485 0.56 9.00 22.71
N TYR A 486 0.88 10.17 23.21
CA TYR A 486 1.96 10.40 24.16
C TYR A 486 1.79 9.57 25.43
N GLY A 487 2.91 9.10 25.99
CA GLY A 487 2.93 8.37 27.25
C GLY A 487 2.53 6.90 27.14
N VAL A 488 2.08 6.45 25.96
CA VAL A 488 1.73 5.04 25.75
C VAL A 488 2.91 4.27 25.19
N VAL A 489 3.41 3.31 25.98
CA VAL A 489 4.39 2.34 25.48
C VAL A 489 3.63 1.18 24.82
N PRO A 490 4.02 0.73 23.61
CA PRO A 490 3.33 -0.37 22.94
C PRO A 490 3.26 -1.63 23.81
N ALA A 491 2.06 -2.21 23.99
CA ALA A 491 1.87 -3.45 24.75
C ALA A 491 2.55 -4.67 24.10
N GLN A 492 2.87 -4.56 22.81
CA GLN A 492 3.70 -5.46 22.04
C GLN A 492 4.52 -4.58 21.10
N VAL A 493 5.84 -4.78 21.07
CA VAL A 493 6.70 -4.16 20.05
C VAL A 493 6.29 -4.77 18.72
N SER A 494 5.29 -4.18 18.07
CA SER A 494 4.93 -4.55 16.71
C SER A 494 6.16 -4.30 15.83
N SER A 495 6.23 -4.94 14.67
CA SER A 495 7.31 -4.71 13.69
C SER A 495 7.39 -3.25 13.18
N PHE A 496 6.55 -2.35 13.72
CA PHE A 496 6.50 -0.90 13.51
C PHE A 496 7.49 -0.07 14.29
N SER A 497 8.25 -0.63 15.24
CA SER A 497 9.30 0.12 15.94
C SER A 497 10.43 0.51 14.97
N VAL A 498 10.21 1.60 14.26
CA VAL A 498 11.23 2.43 13.65
C VAL A 498 11.40 3.59 14.62
N GLU A 499 12.10 3.33 15.72
CA GLU A 499 12.68 4.36 16.58
C GLU A 499 14.18 4.09 16.72
#